data_AF-A0A6A6Y4M7-F1
#
_entry.id   AF-A0A6A6Y4M7-F1
#
_cell.length_a   1.000
_cell.length_b   1.000
_cell.length_c   1.000
_cell.angle_alpha   90.00
_cell.angle_beta   90.00
_cell.angle_gamma   90.00
#
_symmetry.space_group_name_H-M   'P 1'
#
loop_
_entity.id
_entity.type
_entity.pdbx_description
1 polymer ?
#
loop_
_entity_poly.entity_id
_entity_poly.type
_entity_poly.pdbx_seq_one_letter_code
_entity_poly.pdbx_strand_id
1 'polypeptide(L)'
;MNHTGRRMILECSEAKDPLATLTILGCVRAREKWALDIPKIDIASARRHLQTLAYEDQNPDAMILVGLDLRAKRNDAAARVLFEKAMRKVSEGEMLDVNSGTTGDKLPFKVDNVRGHDLLPIPAPWIALGNLLLEQAEPDLEAAKAVFYTGATKADDPLAYFYLAECGDMYSDEWLEYMTKAASSGHPDAMFHMGNFYAQSKQEATQSVGLTGHRHLKAIDSFKSWKSGPGLTARLPGLPDDLPLSGREAMAFEWYFLGFVDAHRSATLGLARLLRRKSAWWAAVEVLKEILEDRDKDEENTVAKREALELTKVWQDEEKKEGLTFTKDVLAAVDSKKR
;
A
#
# COMPACT_ATOMS: atom_id res chain seq x y z
N MET A 1 -2.18 18.01 -12.04
CA MET A 1 -1.24 19.05 -12.50
C MET A 1 -1.86 19.92 -13.60
N ASN A 2 -1.81 21.25 -13.45
CA ASN A 2 -2.31 22.22 -14.46
C ASN A 2 -1.36 22.31 -15.68
N HIS A 3 -1.82 22.95 -16.77
CA HIS A 3 -1.04 23.06 -18.01
C HIS A 3 0.34 23.72 -17.80
N THR A 4 0.39 24.79 -17.01
CA THR A 4 1.63 25.53 -16.72
C THR A 4 2.67 24.67 -16.02
N GLY A 5 2.28 23.92 -14.99
CA GLY A 5 3.19 23.04 -14.25
C GLY A 5 3.75 21.91 -15.13
N ARG A 6 2.91 21.34 -16.00
CA ARG A 6 3.35 20.32 -16.97
C ARG A 6 4.43 20.88 -17.91
N ARG A 7 4.17 22.06 -18.48
CA ARG A 7 5.10 22.72 -19.40
C ARG A 7 6.43 23.04 -18.72
N MET A 8 6.39 23.55 -17.49
CA MET A 8 7.59 23.84 -16.71
C MET A 8 8.45 22.59 -16.48
N ILE A 9 7.84 21.47 -16.07
CA ILE A 9 8.58 20.21 -15.89
C ILE A 9 9.19 19.70 -17.20
N LEU A 10 8.48 19.83 -18.32
CA LEU A 10 9.03 19.46 -19.64
C LEU A 10 10.24 20.32 -20.01
N GLU A 11 10.13 21.65 -19.87
CA GLU A 11 11.24 22.58 -20.14
C GLU A 11 12.44 22.33 -19.20
N CYS A 12 12.21 21.99 -17.92
CA CYS A 12 13.26 21.57 -17.00
C CYS A 12 13.94 20.28 -17.45
N SER A 13 13.18 19.27 -17.90
CA SER A 13 13.76 18.03 -18.42
C SER A 13 14.56 18.25 -19.71
N GLU A 14 14.10 19.13 -20.60
CA GLU A 14 14.86 19.56 -21.78
C GLU A 14 16.18 20.27 -21.40
N ALA A 15 16.15 21.05 -20.32
CA ALA A 15 17.33 21.65 -19.70
C ALA A 15 18.21 20.65 -18.93
N LYS A 16 17.91 19.35 -19.02
CA LYS A 16 18.61 18.25 -18.35
C LYS A 16 18.55 18.31 -16.81
N ASP A 17 17.45 18.81 -16.27
CA ASP A 17 17.18 18.66 -14.83
C ASP A 17 16.88 17.18 -14.50
N PRO A 18 17.63 16.56 -13.56
CA PRO A 18 17.44 15.16 -13.20
C PRO A 18 16.05 14.88 -12.61
N LEU A 19 15.59 15.74 -11.69
CA LEU A 19 14.33 15.53 -10.97
C LEU A 19 13.15 15.57 -11.92
N ALA A 20 13.08 16.57 -12.80
CA ALA A 20 12.06 16.67 -13.84
C ALA A 20 12.04 15.44 -14.75
N THR A 21 13.21 14.92 -15.13
CA THR A 21 13.34 13.72 -15.96
C THR A 21 12.81 12.48 -15.24
N LEU A 22 13.16 12.30 -13.97
CA LEU A 22 12.67 11.22 -13.11
C LEU A 22 11.15 11.32 -12.89
N THR A 23 10.62 12.52 -12.64
CA THR A 23 9.17 12.76 -12.48
C THR A 23 8.41 12.39 -13.74
N ILE A 24 8.81 12.89 -14.91
CA ILE A 24 8.14 12.59 -16.17
C ILE A 24 8.08 11.09 -16.40
N LEU A 25 9.23 10.40 -16.31
CA LEU A 25 9.29 8.98 -16.66
C LEU A 25 8.67 8.08 -15.59
N GLY A 26 8.77 8.45 -14.32
CA GLY A 26 8.04 7.81 -13.23
C GLY A 26 6.53 7.88 -13.48
N CYS A 27 5.98 9.08 -13.69
CA CYS A 27 4.54 9.27 -13.89
C CYS A 27 4.03 8.62 -15.20
N VAL A 28 4.84 8.62 -16.28
CA VAL A 28 4.52 7.87 -17.51
C VAL A 28 4.41 6.37 -17.22
N ARG A 29 5.31 5.82 -16.40
CA ARG A 29 5.29 4.40 -16.02
C ARG A 29 4.11 4.08 -15.11
N ALA A 30 3.82 4.94 -14.13
CA ALA A 30 2.65 4.83 -13.26
C ALA A 30 1.32 5.09 -14.00
N ARG A 31 1.37 5.46 -15.29
CA ARG A 31 0.22 5.76 -16.14
C ARG A 31 -0.65 6.89 -15.57
N GLU A 32 -0.03 7.85 -14.93
CA GLU A 32 -0.77 9.00 -14.42
C GLU A 32 -1.44 9.75 -15.56
N LYS A 33 -2.69 10.17 -15.33
CA LYS A 33 -3.54 10.76 -16.37
C LYS A 33 -2.88 11.91 -17.13
N TRP A 34 -2.11 12.75 -16.44
CA TRP A 34 -1.43 13.89 -17.08
C TRP A 34 -0.21 13.48 -17.91
N ALA A 35 0.46 12.39 -17.53
CA ALA A 35 1.65 11.89 -18.21
C ALA A 35 1.32 11.20 -19.53
N LEU A 36 0.09 10.69 -19.67
CA LEU A 36 -0.45 10.14 -20.92
C LEU A 36 -0.58 11.20 -22.03
N ASP A 37 -0.72 12.48 -21.67
CA ASP A 37 -0.84 13.59 -22.62
C ASP A 37 0.52 14.09 -23.12
N ILE A 38 1.65 13.59 -22.57
CA ILE A 38 2.98 14.07 -22.94
C ILE A 38 3.34 13.61 -24.36
N PRO A 39 3.80 14.51 -25.25
CA PRO A 39 4.25 14.14 -26.58
C PRO A 39 5.34 13.06 -26.56
N LYS A 40 5.24 12.10 -27.48
CA LYS A 40 6.20 10.98 -27.58
C LYS A 40 7.65 11.45 -27.79
N ILE A 41 7.85 12.60 -28.44
CA ILE A 41 9.18 13.17 -28.67
C ILE A 41 9.84 13.63 -27.37
N ASP A 42 9.07 14.21 -26.45
CA ASP A 42 9.56 14.66 -25.15
C ASP A 42 9.90 13.47 -24.27
N ILE A 43 9.05 12.43 -24.28
CA ILE A 43 9.34 11.15 -23.60
C ILE A 43 10.63 10.52 -24.14
N ALA A 44 10.84 10.55 -25.46
CA ALA A 44 12.07 10.04 -26.07
C ALA A 44 13.30 10.87 -25.70
N SER A 45 13.15 12.19 -25.53
CA SER A 45 14.21 13.07 -25.02
C SER A 45 14.56 12.78 -23.57
N ALA A 46 13.55 12.73 -22.70
CA ALA A 46 13.70 12.37 -21.29
C ALA A 46 14.35 11.00 -21.11
N ARG A 47 13.98 9.99 -21.92
CA ARG A 47 14.61 8.66 -21.88
C ARG A 47 16.10 8.67 -22.23
N ARG A 48 16.52 9.49 -23.20
CA ARG A 48 17.95 9.66 -23.52
C ARG A 48 18.69 10.25 -22.34
N HIS A 49 18.12 11.28 -21.72
CA HIS A 49 18.72 11.89 -20.53
C HIS A 49 18.76 10.91 -19.34
N LEU A 50 17.70 10.12 -19.12
CA LEU A 50 17.66 9.08 -18.09
C LEU A 50 18.80 8.06 -18.25
N GLN A 51 19.15 7.68 -19.48
CA GLN A 51 20.28 6.78 -19.73
C GLN A 51 21.61 7.41 -19.32
N THR A 52 21.83 8.69 -19.64
CA THR A 52 23.02 9.44 -19.16
C THR A 52 23.05 9.46 -17.63
N LEU A 53 21.95 9.79 -16.96
CA LEU A 53 21.88 9.80 -15.49
C LEU A 53 22.21 8.43 -14.89
N ALA A 54 21.69 7.34 -15.47
CA ALA A 54 21.91 5.99 -14.95
C ALA A 54 23.33 5.46 -15.18
N TYR A 55 23.92 5.71 -16.36
CA TYR A 55 25.18 5.09 -16.77
C TYR A 55 26.40 5.99 -16.59
N GLU A 56 26.27 7.30 -16.75
CA GLU A 56 27.38 8.25 -16.61
C GLU A 56 27.39 8.82 -15.19
N ASP A 57 26.27 9.41 -14.75
CA ASP A 57 26.19 10.07 -13.43
C ASP A 57 25.96 9.09 -12.28
N GLN A 58 25.73 7.81 -12.60
CA GLN A 58 25.48 6.73 -11.63
C GLN A 58 24.35 7.04 -10.64
N ASN A 59 23.32 7.77 -11.09
CA ASN A 59 22.16 8.11 -10.28
C ASN A 59 21.31 6.86 -9.94
N PRO A 60 21.05 6.54 -8.66
CA PRO A 60 20.37 5.30 -8.27
C PRO A 60 18.92 5.24 -8.75
N ASP A 61 18.16 6.34 -8.70
CA ASP A 61 16.76 6.37 -9.14
C ASP A 61 16.64 6.21 -10.65
N ALA A 62 17.57 6.80 -11.40
CA ALA A 62 17.68 6.60 -12.84
C ALA A 62 18.01 5.15 -13.19
N MET A 63 18.94 4.51 -12.45
CA MET A 63 19.23 3.08 -12.62
C MET A 63 17.99 2.21 -12.39
N ILE A 64 17.15 2.55 -11.39
CA ILE A 64 15.90 1.83 -11.15
C ILE A 64 14.95 1.98 -12.34
N LEU A 65 14.70 3.20 -12.81
CA LEU A 65 13.79 3.41 -13.95
C LEU A 65 14.30 2.73 -15.24
N VAL A 66 15.60 2.79 -15.52
CA VAL A 66 16.19 2.07 -16.67
C VAL A 66 16.08 0.56 -16.47
N GLY A 67 16.35 0.04 -15.26
CA GLY A 67 16.18 -1.37 -14.92
C GLY A 67 14.73 -1.84 -15.13
N LEU A 68 13.77 -1.04 -14.71
CA LEU A 68 12.34 -1.30 -14.90
C LEU A 68 11.90 -1.27 -16.38
N ASP A 69 12.52 -0.43 -17.22
CA ASP A 69 12.35 -0.45 -18.68
C ASP A 69 12.98 -1.70 -19.32
N LEU A 70 14.11 -2.19 -18.78
CA LEU A 70 14.74 -3.44 -19.21
C LEU A 70 13.87 -4.66 -18.84
N ARG A 71 13.27 -4.68 -17.65
CA ARG A 71 12.30 -5.72 -17.24
C ARG A 71 11.10 -5.77 -18.20
N ALA A 72 10.57 -4.61 -18.59
CA ALA A 72 9.47 -4.54 -19.56
C ALA A 72 9.84 -5.14 -20.94
N LYS A 73 11.14 -5.16 -21.26
CA LYS A 73 11.71 -5.80 -22.47
C LYS A 73 12.20 -7.23 -22.23
N ARG A 74 11.88 -7.83 -21.06
CA ARG A 74 12.32 -9.17 -20.63
C ARG A 74 13.84 -9.34 -20.56
N ASN A 75 14.57 -8.27 -20.26
CA ASN A 75 16.01 -8.32 -20.02
C ASN A 75 16.31 -8.22 -18.51
N ASP A 76 15.89 -9.25 -17.78
CA ASP A 76 15.97 -9.28 -16.30
C ASP A 76 17.41 -9.34 -15.80
N ALA A 77 18.33 -9.96 -16.56
CA ALA A 77 19.75 -10.00 -16.20
C ALA A 77 20.37 -8.59 -16.16
N ALA A 78 20.12 -7.76 -17.17
CA ALA A 78 20.61 -6.39 -17.18
C ALA A 78 19.89 -5.51 -16.14
N ALA A 79 18.59 -5.73 -15.92
CA ALA A 79 17.83 -5.03 -14.89
C ALA A 79 18.38 -5.32 -13.50
N ARG A 80 18.66 -6.60 -13.19
CA ARG A 80 19.26 -7.04 -11.93
C ARG A 80 20.58 -6.31 -11.64
N VAL A 81 21.48 -6.25 -12.63
CA VAL A 81 22.77 -5.54 -12.49
C VAL A 81 22.56 -4.06 -12.14
N LEU A 82 21.57 -3.39 -12.74
CA LEU A 82 21.26 -2.01 -12.42
C LEU A 82 20.68 -1.84 -11.01
N PHE A 83 19.77 -2.72 -10.58
CA PHE A 83 19.20 -2.64 -9.23
C PHE A 83 20.25 -2.92 -8.15
N GLU A 84 21.14 -3.90 -8.36
CA GLU A 84 22.25 -4.20 -7.45
C GLU A 84 23.25 -3.02 -7.37
N LYS A 85 23.51 -2.32 -8.49
CA LYS A 85 24.30 -1.09 -8.50
C LYS A 85 23.60 0.03 -7.74
N ALA A 86 22.31 0.26 -7.99
CA ALA A 86 21.52 1.26 -7.29
C ALA A 86 21.52 1.00 -5.77
N MET A 87 21.31 -0.25 -5.35
CA MET A 87 21.31 -0.62 -3.93
C MET A 87 22.66 -0.37 -3.25
N ARG A 88 23.79 -0.64 -3.94
CA ARG A 88 25.13 -0.31 -3.44
C ARG A 88 25.30 1.20 -3.26
N LYS A 89 24.88 1.99 -4.25
CA LYS A 89 24.92 3.45 -4.20
C LYS A 89 24.11 4.03 -3.04
N VAL A 90 22.90 3.49 -2.82
CA VAL A 90 22.09 3.87 -1.66
C VAL A 90 22.77 3.49 -0.33
N SER A 91 23.42 2.32 -0.27
CA SER A 91 24.16 1.89 0.93
C SER A 91 25.40 2.73 1.21
N GLU A 92 26.00 3.34 0.18
CA GLU A 92 27.10 4.30 0.26
C GLU A 92 26.63 5.71 0.70
N GLY A 93 25.32 5.93 0.80
CA GLY A 93 24.71 7.22 1.18
C GLY A 93 24.48 8.17 0.00
N GLU A 94 24.52 7.69 -1.25
CA GLU A 94 24.42 8.51 -2.47
C GLU A 94 22.98 8.67 -3.00
N MET A 95 21.93 8.60 -2.16
CA MET A 95 20.57 8.89 -2.62
C MET A 95 20.34 10.39 -2.80
N LEU A 96 19.56 10.74 -3.82
CA LEU A 96 19.06 12.10 -4.01
C LEU A 96 18.06 12.41 -2.89
N ASP A 97 18.41 13.38 -2.05
CA ASP A 97 17.46 13.97 -1.12
C ASP A 97 16.58 14.96 -1.89
N VAL A 98 15.36 14.51 -2.23
CA VAL A 98 14.37 15.29 -2.97
C VAL A 98 13.92 16.54 -2.20
N ASN A 99 14.15 16.59 -0.88
CA ASN A 99 13.76 17.71 -0.03
C ASN A 99 14.86 18.76 0.18
N SER A 100 16.15 18.41 0.02
CA SER A 100 17.24 19.38 0.31
C SER A 100 17.80 20.14 -0.88
N GLY A 101 17.56 19.70 -2.13
CA GLY A 101 18.03 20.43 -3.32
C GLY A 101 19.55 20.64 -3.39
N THR A 102 20.33 20.01 -2.51
CA THR A 102 21.79 20.09 -2.46
C THR A 102 22.37 18.70 -2.35
N THR A 103 22.97 18.23 -3.44
CA THR A 103 23.89 17.08 -3.44
C THR A 103 25.15 17.47 -2.67
N GLY A 104 25.19 17.16 -1.37
CA GLY A 104 26.41 17.27 -0.59
C GLY A 104 26.18 17.75 0.83
N ASP A 105 25.67 16.87 1.69
CA ASP A 105 26.25 16.65 3.01
C ASP A 105 25.83 15.27 3.50
N LYS A 106 26.81 14.51 4.00
CA LYS A 106 26.64 13.12 4.46
C LYS A 106 25.66 13.10 5.65
N LEU A 107 24.39 12.90 5.38
CA LEU A 107 23.39 12.79 6.44
C LEU A 107 23.45 11.39 7.07
N PRO A 108 23.58 11.29 8.40
CA PRO A 108 23.34 10.04 9.10
C PRO A 108 21.86 9.68 8.89
N PHE A 109 21.61 8.45 8.42
CA PHE A 109 20.29 7.86 8.18
C PHE A 109 19.26 8.24 9.28
N LYS A 110 18.55 9.35 9.10
CA LYS A 110 17.26 9.62 9.73
C LYS A 110 16.27 9.67 8.59
N VAL A 111 15.67 8.51 8.34
CA VAL A 111 14.78 8.23 7.22
C VAL A 111 13.42 8.92 7.38
N ASP A 112 13.19 9.62 8.51
CA ASP A 112 11.95 10.35 8.80
C ASP A 112 11.52 11.33 7.68
N ASN A 113 12.42 11.74 6.76
CA ASN A 113 12.10 12.60 5.62
C ASN A 113 12.78 12.23 4.28
N VAL A 114 13.46 11.08 4.16
CA VAL A 114 14.36 10.78 3.01
C VAL A 114 13.58 10.30 1.77
N ARG A 115 12.27 10.13 1.87
CA ARG A 115 11.44 9.84 0.70
C ARG A 115 10.28 10.80 0.62
N GLY A 116 10.40 11.77 -0.28
CA GLY A 116 9.26 12.22 -1.07
C GLY A 116 8.77 11.10 -1.98
N HIS A 117 8.46 9.92 -1.43
CA HIS A 117 7.77 8.84 -2.14
C HIS A 117 6.44 9.32 -2.72
N ASP A 118 5.86 10.37 -2.12
CA ASP A 118 4.70 11.07 -2.67
C ASP A 118 5.01 11.85 -3.96
N LEU A 119 6.26 12.24 -4.21
CA LEU A 119 6.63 13.10 -5.33
C LEU A 119 7.08 12.32 -6.57
N LEU A 120 7.65 11.13 -6.40
CA LEU A 120 8.14 10.30 -7.49
C LEU A 120 7.63 8.86 -7.35
N PRO A 121 6.87 8.34 -8.33
CA PRO A 121 6.40 6.95 -8.30
C PRO A 121 7.53 5.99 -8.74
N ILE A 122 8.67 6.03 -8.07
CA ILE A 122 9.84 5.19 -8.32
C ILE A 122 10.02 4.27 -7.09
N PRO A 123 9.95 2.94 -7.26
CA PRO A 123 10.14 2.03 -6.15
C PRO A 123 11.58 2.08 -5.65
N ALA A 124 11.78 1.75 -4.38
CA ALA A 124 13.12 1.56 -3.82
C ALA A 124 13.95 0.52 -4.59
N PRO A 125 15.30 0.60 -4.57
CA PRO A 125 16.15 -0.42 -5.17
C PRO A 125 15.89 -1.83 -4.62
N TRP A 126 15.71 -1.96 -3.30
CA TRP A 126 15.44 -3.26 -2.66
C TRP A 126 14.06 -3.80 -3.01
N ILE A 127 13.06 -2.92 -3.20
CA ILE A 127 11.74 -3.34 -3.67
C ILE A 127 11.82 -3.84 -5.12
N ALA A 128 12.47 -3.07 -6.00
CA ALA A 128 12.63 -3.44 -7.41
C ALA A 128 13.42 -4.74 -7.58
N LEU A 129 14.52 -4.92 -6.84
CA LEU A 129 15.35 -6.11 -6.87
C LEU A 129 14.66 -7.31 -6.23
N GLY A 130 14.05 -7.15 -5.06
CA GLY A 130 13.33 -8.23 -4.38
C GLY A 130 12.18 -8.78 -5.23
N ASN A 131 11.37 -7.89 -5.81
CA ASN A 131 10.29 -8.30 -6.73
C ASN A 131 10.85 -8.98 -7.99
N LEU A 132 11.95 -8.49 -8.56
CA LEU A 132 12.61 -9.16 -9.67
C LEU A 132 13.04 -10.59 -9.30
N LEU A 133 13.50 -10.84 -8.08
CA LEU A 133 13.91 -12.17 -7.62
C LEU A 133 12.71 -13.11 -7.37
N LEU A 134 11.58 -12.56 -6.88
CA LEU A 134 10.35 -13.32 -6.67
C LEU A 134 9.61 -13.67 -7.96
N GLU A 135 9.68 -12.80 -8.99
CA GLU A 135 8.96 -12.98 -10.25
C GLU A 135 9.67 -13.88 -11.28
N GLN A 136 10.85 -14.43 -10.94
CA GLN A 136 11.57 -15.36 -11.83
C GLN A 136 10.83 -16.69 -11.99
N ALA A 137 11.14 -17.41 -13.07
CA ALA A 137 10.60 -18.76 -13.29
C ALA A 137 10.97 -19.72 -12.14
N GLU A 138 12.16 -19.53 -11.57
CA GLU A 138 12.62 -20.18 -10.34
C GLU A 138 12.89 -19.07 -9.31
N PRO A 139 11.92 -18.76 -8.43
CA PRO A 139 12.08 -17.69 -7.45
C PRO A 139 13.20 -17.98 -6.46
N ASP A 140 14.12 -17.02 -6.29
CA ASP A 140 15.16 -17.07 -5.26
C ASP A 140 14.67 -16.38 -3.98
N LEU A 141 13.87 -17.11 -3.20
CA LEU A 141 13.21 -16.59 -2.00
C LEU A 141 14.22 -16.09 -0.95
N GLU A 142 15.34 -16.79 -0.78
CA GLU A 142 16.35 -16.43 0.21
C GLU A 142 17.11 -15.16 -0.20
N ALA A 143 17.46 -15.01 -1.48
CA ALA A 143 18.02 -13.75 -1.96
C ALA A 143 17.02 -12.60 -1.86
N ALA A 144 15.74 -12.83 -2.18
CA ALA A 144 14.70 -11.82 -2.05
C ALA A 144 14.54 -11.36 -0.59
N LYS A 145 14.46 -12.29 0.36
CA LYS A 145 14.43 -12.01 1.81
C LYS A 145 15.63 -11.18 2.26
N ALA A 146 16.84 -11.53 1.82
CA ALA A 146 18.04 -10.77 2.18
C ALA A 146 18.01 -9.32 1.68
N VAL A 147 17.47 -9.10 0.48
CA VAL A 147 17.28 -7.77 -0.12
C VAL A 147 16.22 -6.98 0.65
N PHE A 148 15.05 -7.56 0.91
CA PHE A 148 13.99 -6.90 1.69
C PHE A 148 14.42 -6.61 3.13
N TYR A 149 15.12 -7.54 3.77
CA TYR A 149 15.69 -7.35 5.11
C TYR A 149 16.61 -6.14 5.17
N THR A 150 17.41 -5.91 4.12
CA THR A 150 18.27 -4.73 4.01
C THR A 150 17.44 -3.44 3.97
N GLY A 151 16.38 -3.39 3.14
CA GLY A 151 15.47 -2.24 3.07
C GLY A 151 14.73 -1.99 4.37
N ALA A 152 14.23 -3.06 4.99
CA ALA A 152 13.48 -3.01 6.24
C ALA A 152 14.37 -2.53 7.41
N THR A 153 15.55 -3.13 7.61
CA THR A 153 16.37 -2.83 8.80
C THR A 153 17.26 -1.61 8.67
N LYS A 154 17.72 -1.27 7.46
CA LYS A 154 18.61 -0.11 7.26
C LYS A 154 17.86 1.16 6.88
N ALA A 155 16.74 1.02 6.18
CA ALA A 155 15.96 2.15 5.69
C ALA A 155 14.57 2.25 6.33
N ASP A 156 14.20 1.37 7.27
CA ASP A 156 12.89 1.38 7.94
C ASP A 156 11.71 1.44 6.94
N ASP A 157 11.89 0.82 5.76
CA ASP A 157 10.93 0.92 4.66
C ASP A 157 9.69 0.04 4.95
N PRO A 158 8.48 0.62 5.08
CA PRO A 158 7.28 -0.13 5.41
C PRO A 158 6.93 -1.20 4.38
N LEU A 159 7.17 -0.94 3.10
CA LEU A 159 6.92 -1.89 2.02
C LEU A 159 7.93 -3.02 2.04
N ALA A 160 9.17 -2.75 2.47
CA ALA A 160 10.17 -3.81 2.64
C ALA A 160 9.83 -4.73 3.82
N TYR A 161 9.34 -4.17 4.94
CA TYR A 161 8.79 -4.98 6.04
C TYR A 161 7.62 -5.84 5.60
N PHE A 162 6.70 -5.29 4.80
CA PHE A 162 5.56 -6.03 4.25
C PHE A 162 6.02 -7.24 3.42
N TYR A 163 6.88 -7.03 2.42
CA TYR A 163 7.37 -8.14 1.60
C TYR A 163 8.21 -9.15 2.37
N LEU A 164 8.98 -8.70 3.38
CA LEU A 164 9.73 -9.60 4.24
C LEU A 164 8.79 -10.54 5.02
N ALA A 165 7.67 -10.01 5.52
CA ALA A 165 6.63 -10.81 6.16
C ALA A 165 5.99 -11.80 5.17
N GLU A 166 5.63 -11.35 3.97
CA GLU A 166 5.02 -12.20 2.92
C GLU A 166 5.95 -13.32 2.43
N CYS A 167 7.26 -13.14 2.50
CA CYS A 167 8.23 -14.19 2.19
C CYS A 167 8.36 -15.26 3.30
N GLY A 168 7.88 -14.97 4.51
CA GLY A 168 7.96 -15.84 5.67
C GLY A 168 6.73 -16.73 5.86
N ASP A 169 6.74 -17.52 6.91
CA ASP A 169 5.56 -18.31 7.29
C ASP A 169 4.48 -17.37 7.86
N MET A 170 3.30 -17.38 7.26
CA MET A 170 2.16 -16.58 7.71
C MET A 170 1.84 -16.85 9.19
N TYR A 171 1.66 -15.77 9.94
CA TYR A 171 1.39 -15.80 11.40
C TYR A 171 2.51 -16.40 12.28
N SER A 172 3.73 -16.56 11.76
CA SER A 172 4.92 -16.74 12.59
C SER A 172 5.23 -15.48 13.42
N ASP A 173 6.15 -15.59 14.38
CA ASP A 173 6.60 -14.43 15.17
C ASP A 173 7.25 -13.37 14.27
N GLU A 174 8.07 -13.79 13.31
CA GLU A 174 8.70 -12.90 12.35
C GLU A 174 7.65 -12.21 11.48
N TRP A 175 6.65 -12.95 10.99
CA TRP A 175 5.53 -12.37 10.26
C TRP A 175 4.80 -11.32 11.10
N LEU A 176 4.47 -11.64 12.36
CA LEU A 176 3.78 -10.71 13.26
C LEU A 176 4.61 -9.46 13.54
N GLU A 177 5.91 -9.61 13.77
CA GLU A 177 6.81 -8.48 14.01
C GLU A 177 6.87 -7.56 12.79
N TYR A 178 7.20 -8.11 11.62
CA TYR A 178 7.38 -7.31 10.40
C TYR A 178 6.07 -6.74 9.87
N MET A 179 4.98 -7.53 9.88
CA MET A 179 3.66 -7.06 9.46
C MET A 179 3.14 -5.95 10.38
N THR A 180 3.37 -6.05 11.70
CA THR A 180 3.02 -4.97 12.65
C THR A 180 3.83 -3.71 12.37
N LYS A 181 5.13 -3.82 12.08
CA LYS A 181 5.97 -2.66 11.71
C LYS A 181 5.46 -2.01 10.44
N ALA A 182 5.23 -2.78 9.38
CA ALA A 182 4.68 -2.26 8.12
C ALA A 182 3.33 -1.55 8.33
N ALA A 183 2.39 -2.19 9.04
CA ALA A 183 1.08 -1.62 9.31
C ALA A 183 1.16 -0.34 10.18
N SER A 184 2.00 -0.35 11.21
CA SER A 184 2.19 0.83 12.09
C SER A 184 2.83 2.01 11.35
N SER A 185 3.61 1.73 10.31
CA SER A 185 4.22 2.75 9.46
C SER A 185 3.33 3.19 8.28
N GLY A 186 2.04 2.83 8.29
CA GLY A 186 1.07 3.33 7.30
C GLY A 186 0.87 2.43 6.08
N HIS A 187 1.36 1.19 6.06
CA HIS A 187 1.18 0.32 4.90
C HIS A 187 -0.25 -0.30 4.87
N PRO A 188 -1.10 0.03 3.88
CA PRO A 188 -2.51 -0.33 3.90
C PRO A 188 -2.78 -1.83 3.76
N ASP A 189 -2.04 -2.56 2.89
CA ASP A 189 -2.17 -4.02 2.82
C ASP A 189 -1.80 -4.68 4.15
N ALA A 190 -0.69 -4.26 4.77
CA ALA A 190 -0.29 -4.78 6.08
C ALA A 190 -1.36 -4.55 7.15
N MET A 191 -2.01 -3.37 7.17
CA MET A 191 -3.16 -3.12 8.03
C MET A 191 -4.31 -4.11 7.75
N PHE A 192 -4.62 -4.37 6.49
CA PHE A 192 -5.62 -5.37 6.11
C PHE A 192 -5.26 -6.78 6.60
N HIS A 193 -4.01 -7.20 6.43
CA HIS A 193 -3.51 -8.50 6.89
C HIS A 193 -3.55 -8.62 8.42
N MET A 194 -3.17 -7.57 9.15
CA MET A 194 -3.30 -7.52 10.61
C MET A 194 -4.77 -7.56 11.05
N GLY A 195 -5.65 -6.85 10.34
CA GLY A 195 -7.09 -6.90 10.53
C GLY A 195 -7.65 -8.31 10.38
N ASN A 196 -7.26 -9.02 9.31
CA ASN A 196 -7.65 -10.42 9.06
C ASN A 196 -7.16 -11.35 10.17
N PHE A 197 -5.89 -11.23 10.56
CA PHE A 197 -5.30 -12.04 11.63
C PHE A 197 -6.11 -11.93 12.94
N TYR A 198 -6.46 -10.71 13.34
CA TYR A 198 -7.22 -10.51 14.56
C TYR A 198 -8.72 -10.82 14.42
N ALA A 199 -9.28 -10.74 13.21
CA ALA A 199 -10.70 -11.01 12.94
C ALA A 199 -11.06 -12.50 12.92
N GLN A 200 -10.07 -13.40 12.87
CA GLN A 200 -10.24 -14.85 12.95
C GLN A 200 -10.90 -15.27 14.25
N SER A 201 -11.70 -16.34 14.21
CA SER A 201 -12.19 -17.00 15.41
C SER A 201 -11.03 -17.55 16.25
N LYS A 202 -11.30 -17.88 17.53
CA LYS A 202 -10.29 -18.49 18.41
C LYS A 202 -9.78 -19.83 17.86
N GLN A 203 -10.66 -20.60 17.21
CA GLN A 203 -10.32 -21.90 16.64
C GLN A 203 -9.44 -21.74 15.40
N GLU A 204 -9.85 -20.90 14.45
CA GLU A 204 -9.06 -20.61 13.23
C GLU A 204 -7.69 -20.04 13.57
N ALA A 205 -7.64 -19.13 14.54
CA ALA A 205 -6.37 -18.59 15.01
C ALA A 205 -5.49 -19.69 15.59
N THR A 206 -6.01 -20.52 16.50
CA THR A 206 -5.25 -21.64 17.08
C THR A 206 -4.73 -22.64 16.03
N GLN A 207 -5.43 -22.79 14.91
CA GLN A 207 -5.00 -23.66 13.81
C GLN A 207 -3.98 -23.00 12.86
N SER A 208 -4.03 -21.67 12.75
CA SER A 208 -3.24 -20.91 11.78
C SER A 208 -1.96 -20.33 12.36
N VAL A 209 -1.91 -20.00 13.66
CA VAL A 209 -0.65 -19.63 14.32
C VAL A 209 0.15 -20.86 14.70
N GLY A 210 1.44 -20.83 14.39
CA GLY A 210 2.42 -21.74 15.00
C GLY A 210 2.46 -21.60 16.54
N LEU A 211 3.28 -22.43 17.19
CA LEU A 211 3.43 -22.47 18.65
C LEU A 211 3.66 -21.10 19.30
N THR A 212 4.32 -20.20 18.57
CA THR A 212 4.75 -18.91 19.09
C THR A 212 3.70 -17.80 18.94
N GLY A 213 2.97 -17.75 17.81
CA GLY A 213 1.85 -16.82 17.61
C GLY A 213 0.71 -17.01 18.63
N HIS A 214 0.60 -18.20 19.23
CA HIS A 214 -0.32 -18.47 20.33
C HIS A 214 -0.09 -17.56 21.56
N ARG A 215 1.15 -17.13 21.83
CA ARG A 215 1.47 -16.23 22.96
C ARG A 215 0.89 -14.83 22.75
N HIS A 216 0.99 -14.30 21.54
CA HIS A 216 0.44 -13.00 21.18
C HIS A 216 -1.08 -12.98 21.34
N LEU A 217 -1.77 -14.02 20.86
CA LEU A 217 -3.22 -14.13 20.98
C LEU A 217 -3.67 -14.19 22.45
N LYS A 218 -2.96 -14.94 23.29
CA LYS A 218 -3.31 -15.06 24.72
C LYS A 218 -3.22 -13.73 25.47
N ALA A 219 -2.24 -12.88 25.14
CA ALA A 219 -2.12 -11.56 25.74
C ALA A 219 -3.31 -10.67 25.36
N ILE A 220 -3.75 -10.71 24.10
CA ILE A 220 -4.85 -9.88 23.60
C ILE A 220 -6.22 -10.37 24.08
N ASP A 221 -6.41 -11.69 24.21
CA ASP A 221 -7.63 -12.29 24.79
C ASP A 221 -7.86 -11.83 26.24
N SER A 222 -6.82 -11.38 26.94
CA SER A 222 -6.95 -10.84 28.30
C SER A 222 -7.51 -9.41 28.36
N PHE A 223 -7.61 -8.72 27.22
CA PHE A 223 -8.14 -7.37 27.13
C PHE A 223 -9.67 -7.39 27.20
N LYS A 224 -10.22 -6.94 28.35
CA LYS A 224 -11.64 -7.11 28.70
C LYS A 224 -12.59 -6.04 28.15
N SER A 225 -12.07 -4.90 27.71
CA SER A 225 -12.93 -3.83 27.19
C SER A 225 -12.14 -2.87 26.31
N TRP A 226 -12.52 -2.79 25.04
CA TRP A 226 -12.20 -1.66 24.19
C TRP A 226 -13.29 -0.60 24.34
N LYS A 227 -12.90 0.67 24.33
CA LYS A 227 -13.82 1.80 24.26
C LYS A 227 -13.40 2.64 23.07
N SER A 228 -14.33 2.98 22.20
CA SER A 228 -14.06 3.88 21.09
C SER A 228 -13.57 5.21 21.64
N GLY A 229 -12.43 5.69 21.13
CA GLY A 229 -12.00 7.05 21.40
C GLY A 229 -13.01 8.05 20.80
N PRO A 230 -13.22 9.24 21.37
CA PRO A 230 -14.19 10.21 20.87
C PRO A 230 -13.90 10.69 19.42
N GLY A 231 -12.68 10.51 18.91
CA GLY A 231 -12.35 10.83 17.51
C GLY A 231 -12.82 9.80 16.48
N LEU A 232 -13.11 8.56 16.90
CA LEU A 232 -13.51 7.45 16.03
C LEU A 232 -14.98 7.54 15.62
N THR A 233 -15.87 7.82 16.59
CA THR A 233 -17.32 7.96 16.35
C THR A 233 -17.65 9.17 15.46
N ALA A 234 -16.83 10.22 15.50
CA ALA A 234 -16.95 11.37 14.61
C ALA A 234 -16.65 11.02 13.13
N ARG A 235 -15.80 10.02 12.89
CA ARG A 235 -15.40 9.60 11.53
C ARG A 235 -16.28 8.52 10.94
N LEU A 236 -17.02 7.78 11.77
CA LEU A 236 -17.89 6.69 11.34
C LEU A 236 -19.32 6.88 11.88
N PRO A 237 -20.21 7.55 11.12
CA PRO A 237 -21.58 7.80 11.56
C PRO A 237 -22.31 6.51 11.95
N GLY A 238 -23.01 6.54 13.10
CA GLY A 238 -23.80 5.43 13.63
C GLY A 238 -23.00 4.26 14.21
N LEU A 239 -21.70 4.45 14.48
CA LEU A 239 -20.95 3.55 15.35
C LEU A 239 -21.44 3.70 16.81
N PRO A 240 -21.91 2.64 17.48
CA PRO A 240 -22.28 2.70 18.89
C PRO A 240 -21.09 3.07 19.78
N ASP A 241 -21.33 3.91 20.80
CA ASP A 241 -20.29 4.29 21.78
C ASP A 241 -19.78 3.09 22.59
N ASP A 242 -20.59 2.04 22.75
CA ASP A 242 -20.33 0.86 23.56
C ASP A 242 -20.26 -0.44 22.74
N LEU A 243 -19.80 -0.37 21.48
CA LEU A 243 -19.70 -1.53 20.60
C LEU A 243 -18.94 -2.70 21.29
N PRO A 244 -19.61 -3.84 21.58
CA PRO A 244 -19.01 -4.90 22.38
C PRO A 244 -18.02 -5.73 21.56
N LEU A 245 -16.76 -5.31 21.58
CA LEU A 245 -15.64 -6.00 20.95
C LEU A 245 -14.84 -6.76 22.00
N SER A 246 -14.51 -8.02 21.72
CA SER A 246 -13.41 -8.70 22.41
C SER A 246 -12.08 -8.00 22.11
N GLY A 247 -11.03 -8.25 22.90
CA GLY A 247 -9.70 -7.68 22.66
C GLY A 247 -9.20 -7.90 21.22
N ARG A 248 -9.42 -9.09 20.66
CA ARG A 248 -9.03 -9.40 19.28
C ARG A 248 -9.88 -8.64 18.26
N GLU A 249 -11.19 -8.61 18.43
CA GLU A 249 -12.07 -7.88 17.51
C GLU A 249 -11.81 -6.38 17.55
N ALA A 250 -11.43 -5.83 18.70
CA ALA A 250 -10.99 -4.45 18.84
C ALA A 250 -9.72 -4.19 18.01
N MET A 251 -8.70 -5.05 18.12
CA MET A 251 -7.50 -4.94 17.29
C MET A 251 -7.82 -5.07 15.79
N ALA A 252 -8.70 -6.00 15.41
CA ALA A 252 -9.15 -6.14 14.04
C ALA A 252 -9.85 -4.87 13.53
N PHE A 253 -10.73 -4.31 14.36
CA PHE A 253 -11.44 -3.07 14.06
C PHE A 253 -10.47 -1.92 13.83
N GLU A 254 -9.50 -1.71 14.73
CA GLU A 254 -8.51 -0.62 14.61
C GLU A 254 -7.71 -0.73 13.31
N TRP A 255 -7.17 -1.91 12.98
CA TRP A 255 -6.39 -2.08 11.76
C TRP A 255 -7.22 -1.92 10.48
N TYR A 256 -8.44 -2.48 10.45
CA TYR A 256 -9.32 -2.24 9.31
C TYR A 256 -9.75 -0.78 9.19
N PHE A 257 -9.95 -0.09 10.32
CA PHE A 257 -10.33 1.32 10.34
C PHE A 257 -9.19 2.22 9.85
N LEU A 258 -7.94 1.94 10.23
CA LEU A 258 -6.78 2.64 9.67
C LEU A 258 -6.69 2.43 8.16
N GLY A 259 -6.82 1.19 7.69
CA GLY A 259 -6.85 0.91 6.25
C GLY A 259 -8.02 1.60 5.53
N PHE A 260 -9.20 1.68 6.17
CA PHE A 260 -10.35 2.43 5.65
C PHE A 260 -10.06 3.92 5.51
N VAL A 261 -9.40 4.53 6.50
CA VAL A 261 -9.00 5.95 6.45
C VAL A 261 -8.04 6.21 5.29
N ASP A 262 -7.18 5.24 4.96
CA ASP A 262 -6.26 5.28 3.81
C ASP A 262 -6.92 4.82 2.49
N ALA A 263 -8.27 4.73 2.46
CA ALA A 263 -9.07 4.30 1.31
C ALA A 263 -8.73 2.88 0.78
N HIS A 264 -8.17 2.02 1.64
CA HIS A 264 -7.86 0.64 1.27
C HIS A 264 -9.13 -0.22 1.23
N ARG A 265 -9.51 -0.66 0.03
CA ARG A 265 -10.83 -1.25 -0.24
C ARG A 265 -11.02 -2.60 0.44
N SER A 266 -10.00 -3.45 0.45
CA SER A 266 -10.04 -4.75 1.13
C SER A 266 -10.19 -4.59 2.65
N ALA A 267 -9.49 -3.62 3.25
CA ALA A 267 -9.67 -3.27 4.67
C ALA A 267 -11.07 -2.74 4.95
N THR A 268 -11.60 -1.90 4.05
CA THR A 268 -12.96 -1.36 4.13
C THR A 268 -14.02 -2.47 4.12
N LEU A 269 -13.90 -3.47 3.25
CA LEU A 269 -14.76 -4.66 3.25
C LEU A 269 -14.63 -5.48 4.55
N GLY A 270 -13.39 -5.65 5.04
CA GLY A 270 -13.12 -6.30 6.32
C GLY A 270 -13.80 -5.59 7.50
N LEU A 271 -13.72 -4.25 7.54
CA LEU A 271 -14.40 -3.41 8.53
C LEU A 271 -15.91 -3.57 8.48
N ALA A 272 -16.50 -3.47 7.27
CA ALA A 272 -17.94 -3.58 7.07
C ALA A 272 -18.48 -4.94 7.57
N ARG A 273 -17.76 -6.04 7.26
CA ARG A 273 -18.09 -7.38 7.75
C ARG A 273 -18.01 -7.49 9.27
N LEU A 274 -16.96 -6.91 9.88
CA LEU A 274 -16.80 -6.93 11.33
C LEU A 274 -17.94 -6.17 12.03
N LEU A 275 -18.26 -4.96 11.55
CA LEU A 275 -19.37 -4.15 12.05
C LEU A 275 -20.72 -4.86 11.91
N ARG A 276 -20.94 -5.50 10.76
CA ARG A 276 -22.14 -6.31 10.51
C ARG A 276 -22.29 -7.44 11.52
N ARG A 277 -21.23 -8.22 11.79
CA ARG A 277 -21.24 -9.30 12.80
C ARG A 277 -21.58 -8.78 14.19
N LYS A 278 -21.28 -7.52 14.48
CA LYS A 278 -21.59 -6.83 15.73
C LYS A 278 -22.92 -6.10 15.72
N SER A 279 -23.76 -6.34 14.71
CA SER A 279 -25.07 -5.70 14.54
C SER A 279 -25.00 -4.17 14.47
N ALA A 280 -23.84 -3.60 14.12
CA ALA A 280 -23.68 -2.17 13.85
C ALA A 280 -24.02 -1.88 12.38
N TRP A 281 -25.27 -2.19 12.01
CA TRP A 281 -25.75 -2.22 10.63
C TRP A 281 -25.54 -0.90 9.89
N TRP A 282 -25.90 0.21 10.52
CA TRP A 282 -25.77 1.53 9.92
C TRP A 282 -24.31 1.86 9.61
N ALA A 283 -23.42 1.68 10.58
CA ALA A 283 -21.98 1.90 10.40
C ALA A 283 -21.40 0.99 9.29
N ALA A 284 -21.80 -0.29 9.24
CA ALA A 284 -21.38 -1.21 8.21
C ALA A 284 -21.82 -0.74 6.80
N VAL A 285 -23.04 -0.22 6.70
CA VAL A 285 -23.60 0.35 5.48
C VAL A 285 -22.86 1.62 5.04
N GLU A 286 -22.57 2.54 5.95
CA GLU A 286 -21.80 3.76 5.65
C GLU A 286 -20.40 3.42 5.11
N VAL A 287 -19.73 2.44 5.70
CA VAL A 287 -18.42 1.95 5.21
C VAL A 287 -18.53 1.40 3.78
N LEU A 288 -19.60 0.66 3.45
CA LEU A 288 -19.79 0.15 2.08
C LEU A 288 -20.11 1.25 1.05
N LYS A 289 -20.76 2.34 1.47
CA LYS A 289 -21.07 3.46 0.56
C LYS A 289 -19.79 4.04 -0.04
N GLU A 290 -18.72 4.20 0.73
CA GLU A 290 -17.45 4.72 0.23
C GLU A 290 -16.90 3.90 -0.96
N ILE A 291 -16.94 2.56 -0.89
CA ILE A 291 -16.52 1.69 -2.00
C ILE A 291 -17.46 1.85 -3.20
N LEU A 292 -18.77 1.88 -2.96
CA LEU A 292 -19.78 1.88 -4.02
C LEU A 292 -19.88 3.23 -4.74
N GLU A 293 -19.57 4.32 -4.05
CA GLU A 293 -19.60 5.67 -4.58
C GLU A 293 -18.30 6.10 -5.27
N ASP A 294 -17.20 5.38 -5.00
CA ASP A 294 -15.93 5.58 -5.69
C ASP A 294 -16.16 5.50 -7.21
N ARG A 295 -15.59 6.44 -7.96
CA ARG A 295 -15.73 6.51 -9.42
C ARG A 295 -14.55 5.90 -10.16
N ASP A 296 -13.51 5.50 -9.45
CA ASP A 296 -12.37 4.87 -10.08
C ASP A 296 -12.78 3.56 -10.77
N LYS A 297 -12.15 3.26 -11.90
CA LYS A 297 -12.42 2.08 -12.72
C LYS A 297 -11.26 1.11 -12.70
N ASP A 298 -10.35 1.25 -11.75
CA ASP A 298 -9.30 0.25 -11.56
C ASP A 298 -9.92 -1.15 -11.26
N GLU A 299 -9.15 -2.19 -11.57
CA GLU A 299 -9.60 -3.58 -11.50
C GLU A 299 -9.96 -3.98 -10.06
N GLU A 300 -9.13 -3.58 -9.10
CA GLU A 300 -9.33 -3.82 -7.68
C GLU A 300 -10.65 -3.22 -7.19
N ASN A 301 -10.96 -1.99 -7.60
CA ASN A 301 -12.21 -1.32 -7.31
C ASN A 301 -13.40 -2.07 -7.89
N THR A 302 -13.24 -2.61 -9.10
CA THR A 302 -14.30 -3.37 -9.77
C THR A 302 -14.61 -4.65 -9.00
N VAL A 303 -13.59 -5.34 -8.48
CA VAL A 303 -13.75 -6.51 -7.62
C VAL A 303 -14.38 -6.13 -6.30
N ALA A 304 -13.84 -5.13 -5.61
CA ALA A 304 -14.34 -4.68 -4.31
C ALA A 304 -15.80 -4.17 -4.39
N LYS A 305 -16.17 -3.45 -5.44
CA LYS A 305 -17.57 -3.02 -5.70
C LYS A 305 -18.48 -4.20 -5.94
N ARG A 306 -18.05 -5.22 -6.70
CA ARG A 306 -18.85 -6.43 -6.91
C ARG A 306 -19.11 -7.12 -5.58
N GLU A 307 -18.08 -7.28 -4.77
CA GLU A 307 -18.16 -7.90 -3.45
C GLU A 307 -19.03 -7.08 -2.49
N ALA A 308 -18.89 -5.75 -2.49
CA ALA A 308 -19.75 -4.84 -1.72
C ALA A 308 -21.23 -4.94 -2.15
N LEU A 309 -21.51 -5.03 -3.45
CA LEU A 309 -22.86 -5.21 -3.97
C LEU A 309 -23.44 -6.58 -3.59
N GLU A 310 -22.64 -7.64 -3.64
CA GLU A 310 -23.05 -8.98 -3.20
C GLU A 310 -23.35 -9.00 -1.70
N LEU A 311 -22.47 -8.43 -0.87
CA LEU A 311 -22.71 -8.26 0.57
C LEU A 311 -23.99 -7.47 0.84
N THR A 312 -24.20 -6.36 0.14
CA THR A 312 -25.40 -5.51 0.32
C THR A 312 -26.68 -6.29 0.01
N LYS A 313 -26.68 -7.14 -1.02
CA LYS A 313 -27.83 -8.01 -1.35
C LYS A 313 -28.10 -9.05 -0.25
N VAL A 314 -27.06 -9.71 0.24
CA VAL A 314 -27.18 -10.68 1.33
C VAL A 314 -27.77 -10.00 2.57
N TRP A 315 -27.27 -8.81 2.91
CA TRP A 315 -27.75 -8.06 4.06
C TRP A 315 -29.17 -7.55 3.88
N GLN A 316 -29.59 -7.18 2.67
CA GLN A 316 -30.97 -6.81 2.38
C GLN A 316 -31.97 -7.95 2.67
N ASP A 317 -31.60 -9.18 2.34
CA ASP A 317 -32.42 -10.36 2.61
C ASP A 317 -32.50 -10.66 4.12
N GLU A 318 -31.42 -10.40 4.87
CA GLU A 318 -31.36 -10.54 6.32
C GLU A 318 -32.16 -9.44 7.03
N GLU A 319 -31.98 -8.17 6.62
CA GLU A 319 -32.73 -7.02 7.12
C GLU A 319 -34.23 -7.23 6.95
N LYS A 320 -34.66 -7.75 5.79
CA LYS A 320 -36.07 -8.05 5.53
C LYS A 320 -36.64 -9.08 6.51
N LYS A 321 -35.84 -10.06 6.94
CA LYS A 321 -36.26 -11.05 7.96
C LYS A 321 -36.40 -10.41 9.35
N GLU A 322 -35.59 -9.39 9.63
CA GLU A 322 -35.60 -8.63 10.90
C GLU A 322 -36.55 -7.41 10.87
N GLY A 323 -37.17 -7.11 9.72
CA GLY A 323 -38.03 -5.94 9.56
C GLY A 323 -37.28 -4.60 9.44
N LEU A 324 -36.00 -4.63 9.07
CA LEU A 324 -35.11 -3.50 8.88
C LEU A 324 -35.00 -3.12 7.39
N THR A 325 -34.50 -1.90 7.08
CA THR A 325 -34.41 -1.40 5.69
C THR A 325 -33.17 -0.53 5.39
N PHE A 326 -32.04 -0.71 6.08
CA PHE A 326 -30.89 0.20 5.94
C PHE A 326 -30.18 0.10 4.57
N THR A 327 -30.05 -1.12 4.03
CA THR A 327 -29.37 -1.37 2.73
C THR A 327 -30.12 -0.78 1.54
N LYS A 328 -31.44 -0.53 1.67
CA LYS A 328 -32.28 -0.03 0.58
C LYS A 328 -31.82 1.36 0.11
N ASP A 329 -31.45 2.23 1.04
CA ASP A 329 -31.03 3.59 0.74
C ASP A 329 -29.66 3.63 0.04
N VAL A 330 -28.76 2.69 0.38
CA VAL A 330 -27.47 2.51 -0.30
C VAL A 330 -27.67 2.15 -1.76
N LEU A 331 -28.47 1.12 -2.02
CA LEU A 331 -28.72 0.65 -3.38
C LEU A 331 -29.40 1.72 -4.23
N ALA A 332 -30.36 2.46 -3.64
CA ALA A 332 -31.01 3.58 -4.31
C ALA A 332 -30.01 4.70 -4.66
N ALA A 333 -29.08 5.03 -3.76
CA ALA A 333 -28.04 6.03 -4.02
C ALA A 333 -27.13 5.61 -5.18
N VAL A 334 -26.69 4.35 -5.22
CA VAL A 334 -25.87 3.80 -6.30
C VAL A 334 -26.59 3.83 -7.65
N ASP A 335 -27.87 3.43 -7.69
CA ASP A 335 -28.65 3.39 -8.93
C ASP A 335 -29.03 4.78 -9.44
N SER A 336 -29.24 5.76 -8.55
CA SER A 336 -29.50 7.15 -8.94
C SER A 336 -28.32 7.79 -9.68
N LYS A 337 -27.08 7.40 -9.35
CA LYS A 337 -25.85 7.92 -9.97
C LYS A 337 -25.52 7.29 -11.33
N LYS A 338 -26.22 6.22 -11.73
CA LYS A 338 -26.08 5.60 -13.06
C LYS A 338 -26.90 6.28 -14.15
N ARG A 339 -27.87 7.12 -13.78
CA ARG A 339 -28.74 7.86 -14.71
C ARG A 339 -28.14 9.21 -15.06
#